data_AF-A0A0L6J714-F1
#
_entry.id   AF-A0A0L6J714-F1
#
_cell.length_a   1.000
_cell.length_b   1.000
_cell.length_c   1.000
_cell.angle_alpha   90.00
_cell.angle_beta   90.00
_cell.angle_gamma   90.00
#
_symmetry.space_group_name_H-M   'P 1'
#
loop_
_entity.id
_entity.type
_entity.pdbx_description
1 polymer ?
#
loop_
_entity_poly.entity_id
_entity_poly.type
_entity_poly.pdbx_seq_one_letter_code
_entity_poly.pdbx_strand_id
1 'polypeptide(L)'
;MSIPCFKRQQILAMRRVIALGRTQLWYVGPYERGRAPWPVEPILGGLLTDRDAGAPQPVMDFSLAVPAAMNDTVTTVRRNAGNYLAAGMIFSIGGRLHVITAITGADPGSPGSGLAVPGGIDIEIRPWFRADYAAGTPIYFATPVGVMRLASDDTASLELQLSRYGTVTVELVEAF
;
A
#
# COMPACT_ATOMS: atom_id res chain seq x y z
N MET A 1 2.14 -13.01 -9.89
CA MET A 1 0.95 -12.18 -10.19
C MET A 1 0.74 -12.16 -11.70
N SER A 2 -0.52 -12.17 -12.17
CA SER A 2 -0.83 -12.03 -13.60
C SER A 2 -1.59 -10.73 -13.87
N ILE A 3 -1.10 -9.92 -14.80
CA ILE A 3 -1.62 -8.58 -15.12
C ILE A 3 -2.17 -8.62 -16.55
N PRO A 4 -3.48 -8.43 -16.75
CA PRO A 4 -4.04 -8.33 -18.08
C PRO A 4 -3.70 -6.97 -18.70
N CYS A 5 -3.20 -7.00 -19.93
CA CYS A 5 -2.88 -5.83 -20.74
C CYS A 5 -3.82 -5.76 -21.94
N PHE A 6 -4.80 -4.85 -21.87
CA PHE A 6 -5.83 -4.71 -22.92
C PHE A 6 -5.50 -3.60 -23.92
N LYS A 7 -4.61 -2.67 -23.55
CA LYS A 7 -4.24 -1.52 -24.39
C LYS A 7 -2.79 -1.66 -24.85
N ARG A 8 -2.52 -1.22 -26.08
CA ARG A 8 -1.14 -1.15 -26.63
C ARG A 8 -0.17 -0.42 -25.70
N GLN A 9 -0.62 0.67 -25.07
CA GLN A 9 0.20 1.44 -24.13
C GLN A 9 0.61 0.61 -22.91
N GLN A 10 -0.29 -0.20 -22.36
CA GLN A 10 0.02 -1.11 -21.25
C GLN A 10 1.03 -2.16 -21.69
N ILE A 11 0.86 -2.74 -22.88
CA ILE A 11 1.80 -3.72 -23.45
C ILE A 11 3.20 -3.10 -23.61
N LEU A 12 3.30 -1.89 -24.16
CA LEU A 12 4.58 -1.20 -24.33
C LEU A 12 5.22 -0.81 -22.98
N ALA A 13 4.42 -0.35 -22.02
CA ALA A 13 4.88 -0.07 -20.68
C ALA A 13 5.46 -1.34 -20.02
N MET A 14 4.73 -2.45 -20.08
CA MET A 14 5.18 -3.72 -19.51
C MET A 14 6.44 -4.26 -20.19
N ARG A 15 6.57 -4.13 -21.52
CA ARG A 15 7.81 -4.47 -22.24
C ARG A 15 9.00 -3.65 -21.75
N ARG A 16 8.82 -2.34 -21.57
CA ARG A 16 9.87 -1.49 -21.00
C ARG A 16 10.26 -1.97 -19.62
N VAL A 17 9.29 -2.30 -18.78
CA VAL A 17 9.60 -2.76 -17.42
C VAL A 17 10.33 -4.10 -17.40
N ILE A 18 9.90 -5.07 -18.22
CA ILE A 18 10.60 -6.35 -18.38
C ILE A 18 12.05 -6.10 -18.82
N ALA A 19 12.27 -5.21 -19.78
CA ALA A 19 13.61 -4.89 -20.27
C ALA A 19 14.50 -4.19 -19.22
N LEU A 20 13.91 -3.43 -18.28
CA LEU A 20 14.64 -2.81 -17.17
C LEU A 20 14.91 -3.78 -16.01
N GLY A 21 14.26 -4.95 -16.00
CA GLY A 21 14.53 -5.99 -15.03
C GLY A 21 14.34 -5.53 -13.58
N ARG A 22 15.25 -5.95 -12.71
CA ARG A 22 15.26 -5.65 -11.27
C ARG A 22 15.54 -4.18 -10.92
N THR A 23 15.96 -3.36 -11.88
CA THR A 23 16.27 -1.93 -11.64
C THR A 23 15.03 -1.06 -11.58
N GLN A 24 13.92 -1.53 -12.16
CA GLN A 24 12.66 -0.82 -12.12
C GLN A 24 11.95 -1.08 -10.79
N LEU A 25 11.62 0.00 -10.08
CA LEU A 25 10.74 -0.03 -8.92
C LEU A 25 9.27 0.00 -9.37
N TRP A 26 8.46 -0.78 -8.67
CA TRP A 26 7.03 -0.92 -8.85
C TRP A 26 6.32 -0.44 -7.59
N TYR A 27 5.28 0.35 -7.79
CA TYR A 27 4.39 0.76 -6.73
C TYR A 27 3.16 -0.15 -6.75
N VAL A 28 3.10 -1.08 -5.80
CA VAL A 28 2.02 -2.05 -5.69
C VAL A 28 1.17 -1.69 -4.48
N GLY A 29 -0.11 -1.47 -4.70
CA GLY A 29 -1.08 -1.29 -3.63
C GLY A 29 -2.16 -2.38 -3.68
N PRO A 30 -2.89 -2.57 -2.58
CA PRO A 30 -4.06 -3.43 -2.55
C PRO A 30 -5.16 -2.92 -3.50
N TYR A 31 -5.94 -3.85 -4.06
CA TYR A 31 -7.10 -3.55 -4.87
C TYR A 31 -8.38 -3.78 -4.05
N GLU A 32 -8.74 -2.82 -3.20
CA GLU A 32 -9.96 -2.88 -2.40
C GLU A 32 -10.93 -1.75 -2.81
N ARG A 33 -12.20 -2.09 -3.06
CA ARG A 33 -13.24 -1.14 -3.54
C ARG A 33 -14.18 -0.65 -2.43
N GLY A 34 -14.20 -1.30 -1.28
CA GLY A 34 -15.22 -1.11 -0.24
C GLY A 34 -14.79 -0.23 0.92
N ARG A 35 -13.49 -0.11 1.17
CA ARG A 35 -12.89 0.67 2.26
C ARG A 35 -11.56 1.21 1.74
N ALA A 36 -11.03 2.28 2.37
CA ALA A 36 -9.61 2.53 2.25
C ALA A 36 -8.90 1.24 2.68
N PRO A 37 -8.08 0.65 1.79
CA PRO A 37 -7.28 1.31 0.76
C PRO A 37 -7.88 1.37 -0.65
N TRP A 38 -7.65 2.48 -1.36
CA TRP A 38 -8.12 2.66 -2.73
C TRP A 38 -7.27 1.87 -3.73
N PRO A 39 -7.85 1.41 -4.86
CA PRO A 39 -7.11 0.63 -5.84
C PRO A 39 -6.00 1.47 -6.47
N VAL A 40 -4.76 1.04 -6.29
CA VAL A 40 -3.57 1.63 -6.91
C VAL A 40 -3.34 0.96 -8.26
N GLU A 41 -3.03 1.76 -9.28
CA GLU A 41 -2.58 1.26 -10.58
C GLU A 41 -1.18 0.66 -10.42
N PRO A 42 -0.99 -0.64 -10.62
CA PRO A 42 0.30 -1.29 -10.37
C PRO A 42 1.40 -0.89 -11.39
N ILE A 43 1.02 -0.29 -12.53
CA ILE A 43 1.95 0.04 -13.62
C ILE A 43 2.53 1.45 -13.45
N LEU A 44 1.67 2.44 -13.16
CA LEU A 44 2.09 3.85 -13.04
C LEU A 44 2.08 4.37 -11.60
N GLY A 45 1.62 3.57 -10.63
CA GLY A 45 1.45 4.00 -9.24
C GLY A 45 0.32 5.03 -9.05
N GLY A 46 -0.46 5.30 -10.10
CA GLY A 46 -1.60 6.23 -10.05
C GLY A 46 -2.79 5.64 -9.30
N LEU A 47 -3.81 6.45 -9.03
CA LEU A 47 -5.07 5.96 -8.49
C LEU A 47 -5.94 5.40 -9.61
N LEU A 48 -6.45 4.17 -9.45
CA LEU A 48 -7.51 3.65 -10.31
C LEU A 48 -8.85 4.24 -9.85
N THR A 49 -9.23 5.41 -10.37
CA THR A 49 -10.52 6.02 -10.05
C THR A 49 -11.64 5.28 -10.80
N ASP A 50 -12.26 4.28 -10.16
CA ASP A 50 -13.41 3.53 -10.72
C ASP A 50 -14.75 3.87 -10.02
N ARG A 51 -14.81 4.98 -9.27
CA ARG A 51 -16.06 5.48 -8.71
C ARG A 51 -16.03 7.00 -8.61
N ASP A 52 -16.95 7.64 -9.31
CA ASP A 52 -17.26 9.07 -9.29
C ASP A 52 -16.02 9.99 -9.28
N ALA A 53 -15.42 10.16 -10.45
CA ALA A 53 -14.40 11.19 -10.65
C ALA A 53 -14.93 12.55 -10.16
N GLY A 54 -14.43 13.03 -9.02
CA GLY A 54 -14.77 14.34 -8.45
C GLY A 54 -15.40 14.35 -7.06
N ALA A 55 -15.74 13.20 -6.46
CA ALA A 55 -16.18 13.20 -5.06
C ALA A 55 -15.00 13.57 -4.12
N PRO A 56 -15.12 14.63 -3.29
CA PRO A 56 -14.06 15.00 -2.36
C PRO A 56 -13.85 13.86 -1.36
N GLN A 57 -12.61 13.35 -1.33
CA GLN A 57 -12.24 12.24 -0.49
C GLN A 57 -12.09 12.70 0.96
N PRO A 58 -12.48 11.89 1.96
CA PRO A 58 -12.17 12.19 3.34
C PRO A 58 -10.65 12.18 3.52
N VAL A 59 -10.11 13.27 4.06
CA VAL A 59 -8.67 13.37 4.37
C VAL A 59 -8.35 12.34 5.46
N MET A 60 -7.46 11.40 5.14
CA MET A 60 -6.90 10.45 6.09
C MET A 60 -5.47 10.87 6.39
N ASP A 61 -5.19 11.13 7.66
CA ASP A 61 -3.88 11.55 8.14
C ASP A 61 -3.57 10.79 9.43
N PHE A 62 -2.57 9.91 9.33
CA PHE A 62 -2.12 9.04 10.40
C PHE A 62 -0.60 9.10 10.50
N SER A 63 -0.08 8.95 11.71
CA SER A 63 1.35 8.87 11.95
C SER A 63 1.65 7.90 13.09
N LEU A 64 2.90 7.48 13.24
CA LEU A 64 3.32 6.79 14.46
C LEU A 64 3.17 7.73 15.67
N ALA A 65 2.59 7.23 16.75
CA ALA A 65 2.47 8.00 18.00
C ALA A 65 3.75 7.91 18.84
N VAL A 66 4.45 6.79 18.77
CA VAL A 66 5.73 6.51 19.45
C VAL A 66 6.74 5.95 18.44
N PRO A 67 8.06 5.98 18.72
CA PRO A 67 9.03 5.31 17.87
C PRO A 67 8.72 3.80 17.78
N ALA A 68 8.94 3.21 16.62
CA ALA A 68 8.78 1.77 16.40
C ALA A 68 10.12 1.18 15.95
N ALA A 69 10.53 0.08 16.58
CA ALA A 69 11.80 -0.58 16.30
C ALA A 69 11.66 -1.61 15.17
N MET A 70 12.79 -1.97 14.57
CA MET A 70 12.86 -3.10 13.66
C MET A 70 12.40 -4.39 14.38
N ASN A 71 11.58 -5.17 13.68
CA ASN A 71 10.90 -6.39 14.12
C ASN A 71 9.73 -6.21 15.07
N ASP A 72 9.30 -4.98 15.36
CA ASP A 72 8.07 -4.75 16.09
C ASP A 72 6.85 -5.29 15.30
N THR A 73 5.97 -5.99 16.01
CA THR A 73 4.68 -6.50 15.51
C THR A 73 3.50 -5.74 16.09
N VAL A 74 3.74 -4.80 16.99
CA VAL A 74 2.74 -3.95 17.63
C VAL A 74 3.23 -2.52 17.53
N THR A 75 2.34 -1.60 17.22
CA THR A 75 2.68 -0.18 17.19
C THR A 75 1.49 0.67 17.62
N THR A 76 1.78 1.90 18.01
CA THR A 76 0.76 2.85 18.41
C THR A 76 0.61 3.93 17.34
N VAL A 77 -0.58 4.05 16.78
CA VAL A 77 -0.90 4.98 15.70
C VAL A 77 -1.64 6.20 16.22
N ARG A 78 -1.18 7.38 15.82
CA ARG A 78 -1.90 8.64 16.01
C ARG A 78 -2.78 8.90 14.80
N ARG A 79 -4.09 9.08 15.03
CA ARG A 79 -5.05 9.54 14.02
C ARG A 79 -5.22 11.06 14.10
N ASN A 80 -4.67 11.77 13.12
CA ASN A 80 -4.84 13.22 12.99
C ASN A 80 -6.16 13.55 12.27
N ALA A 81 -6.49 12.80 11.21
CA ALA A 81 -7.75 12.88 10.49
C ALA A 81 -8.12 11.50 9.89
N GLY A 82 -9.41 11.26 9.65
CA GLY A 82 -9.91 10.03 9.04
C GLY A 82 -10.89 9.26 9.94
N ASN A 83 -11.30 8.08 9.46
CA ASN A 83 -12.26 7.22 10.15
C ASN A 83 -11.59 6.28 11.15
N TYR A 84 -12.38 5.41 11.78
CA TYR A 84 -11.89 4.34 12.65
C TYR A 84 -10.98 3.37 11.90
N LEU A 85 -9.97 2.87 12.61
CA LEU A 85 -9.17 1.74 12.17
C LEU A 85 -9.97 0.45 12.34
N ALA A 86 -9.70 -0.54 11.48
CA ALA A 86 -10.23 -1.89 11.62
C ALA A 86 -9.15 -2.92 11.33
N ALA A 87 -9.25 -4.09 11.97
CA ALA A 87 -8.47 -5.25 11.54
C ALA A 87 -8.78 -5.59 10.07
N GLY A 88 -7.75 -6.02 9.34
CA GLY A 88 -7.77 -6.24 7.90
C GLY A 88 -7.40 -5.01 7.07
N MET A 89 -7.40 -3.80 7.65
CA MET A 89 -6.96 -2.62 6.91
C MET A 89 -5.47 -2.70 6.57
N ILE A 90 -5.13 -2.29 5.35
CA ILE A 90 -3.76 -2.24 4.86
C ILE A 90 -3.27 -0.80 4.91
N PHE A 91 -2.02 -0.62 5.35
CA PHE A 91 -1.33 0.66 5.32
C PHE A 91 0.07 0.51 4.75
N SER A 92 0.72 1.63 4.47
CA SER A 92 2.16 1.64 4.19
C SER A 92 2.93 2.62 5.05
N ILE A 93 4.16 2.23 5.36
CA ILE A 93 5.18 3.04 6.03
C ILE A 93 6.55 2.65 5.46
N GLY A 94 7.43 3.62 5.21
CA GLY A 94 8.75 3.35 4.63
C GLY A 94 8.73 2.61 3.28
N GLY A 95 7.66 2.76 2.49
CA GLY A 95 7.49 2.07 1.21
C GLY A 95 7.15 0.58 1.33
N ARG A 96 6.68 0.12 2.49
CA ARG A 96 6.29 -1.28 2.72
C ARG A 96 4.81 -1.38 3.09
N LEU A 97 4.16 -2.47 2.67
CA LEU A 97 2.77 -2.74 3.02
C LEU A 97 2.68 -3.55 4.31
N HIS A 98 1.75 -3.16 5.17
CA HIS A 98 1.40 -3.85 6.40
C HIS A 98 -0.11 -4.01 6.48
N VAL A 99 -0.58 -5.08 7.12
CA VAL A 99 -1.98 -5.29 7.47
C VAL A 99 -2.15 -5.22 8.97
N ILE A 100 -3.22 -4.56 9.42
CA ILE A 100 -3.65 -4.59 10.82
C ILE A 100 -4.25 -5.96 11.10
N THR A 101 -3.65 -6.75 12.00
CA THR A 101 -4.22 -8.05 12.40
C THR A 101 -5.16 -7.94 13.59
N ALA A 102 -4.93 -6.98 14.48
CA ALA A 102 -5.79 -6.70 15.62
C ALA A 102 -5.68 -5.24 16.04
N ILE A 103 -6.70 -4.74 16.73
CA ILE A 103 -6.69 -3.44 17.41
C ILE A 103 -6.75 -3.75 18.90
N THR A 104 -5.68 -3.43 19.62
CA THR A 104 -5.51 -3.77 21.03
C THR A 104 -5.75 -2.57 21.95
N GLY A 105 -5.76 -1.35 21.40
CA GLY A 105 -6.12 -0.12 22.09
C GLY A 105 -7.55 0.36 21.76
N ALA A 106 -8.12 1.23 22.59
CA ALA A 106 -9.39 1.87 22.27
C ALA A 106 -9.23 2.87 21.12
N ASP A 107 -10.05 2.76 20.07
CA ASP A 107 -10.13 3.78 19.02
C ASP A 107 -11.18 4.83 19.42
N PRO A 108 -10.77 6.07 19.76
CA PRO A 108 -11.70 7.07 20.28
C PRO A 108 -12.71 7.52 19.23
N GLY A 109 -13.89 7.96 19.66
CA GLY A 109 -15.00 8.17 18.73
C GLY A 109 -14.91 9.39 17.81
N SER A 110 -14.02 10.34 18.11
CA SER A 110 -13.85 11.55 17.33
C SER A 110 -12.35 11.83 17.09
N PRO A 111 -11.91 12.05 15.84
CA PRO A 111 -10.54 12.48 15.53
C PRO A 111 -10.21 13.80 16.24
N GLY A 112 -9.05 13.88 16.91
CA GLY A 112 -8.59 15.13 17.54
C GLY A 112 -9.40 15.64 18.74
N SER A 113 -10.47 14.95 19.19
CA SER A 113 -11.37 15.38 20.28
C SER A 113 -10.76 15.49 21.68
N GLY A 114 -9.46 15.31 21.85
CA GLY A 114 -8.82 15.33 23.17
C GLY A 114 -9.22 14.15 24.07
N LEU A 115 -10.20 13.32 23.68
CA LEU A 115 -10.35 11.92 24.13
C LEU A 115 -9.46 10.99 23.30
N ALA A 116 -8.44 11.53 22.63
CA ALA A 116 -7.26 10.76 22.31
C ALA A 116 -6.78 10.13 23.63
N VAL A 117 -6.68 8.81 23.69
CA VAL A 117 -5.73 8.17 24.61
C VAL A 117 -4.44 9.00 24.48
N PRO A 118 -3.94 9.63 25.56
CA PRO A 118 -2.64 10.27 25.54
C PRO A 118 -1.63 9.14 25.28
N GLY A 119 -1.37 8.83 24.00
CA GLY A 119 -0.74 7.57 23.62
C GLY A 119 -0.97 7.15 22.17
N GLY A 120 -2.21 7.25 21.65
CA GLY A 120 -2.60 6.76 20.30
C GLY A 120 -3.38 5.43 20.34
N ILE A 121 -3.55 4.80 19.18
CA ILE A 121 -4.32 3.56 18.98
C ILE A 121 -3.34 2.40 18.79
N ASP A 122 -3.31 1.45 19.72
CA ASP A 122 -2.46 0.27 19.60
C ASP A 122 -3.03 -0.71 18.58
N ILE A 123 -2.18 -1.12 17.64
CA ILE A 123 -2.50 -2.06 16.56
C ILE A 123 -1.43 -3.15 16.48
N GLU A 124 -1.86 -4.37 16.21
CA GLU A 124 -0.98 -5.46 15.81
C GLU A 124 -0.87 -5.50 14.28
N ILE A 125 0.33 -5.80 13.77
CA ILE A 125 0.64 -5.68 12.35
C ILE A 125 1.36 -6.91 11.80
N ARG A 126 1.16 -7.17 10.49
CA ARG A 126 1.95 -8.14 9.72
C ARG A 126 2.28 -7.59 8.32
N PRO A 127 3.46 -7.90 7.74
CA PRO A 127 4.64 -8.42 8.41
C PRO A 127 5.18 -7.41 9.46
N TRP A 128 6.17 -7.83 10.27
CA TRP A 128 6.82 -6.94 11.24
C TRP A 128 7.62 -5.82 10.55
N PHE A 129 7.94 -4.75 11.29
CA PHE A 129 8.72 -3.63 10.75
C PHE A 129 10.15 -4.02 10.39
N ARG A 130 10.67 -3.48 9.28
CA ARG A 130 11.97 -3.87 8.70
C ARG A 130 13.05 -2.80 8.86
N ALA A 131 12.72 -1.71 9.54
CA ALA A 131 13.58 -0.61 9.90
C ALA A 131 13.03 0.06 11.17
N ASP A 132 13.86 0.87 11.81
CA ASP A 132 13.42 1.74 12.89
C ASP A 132 12.71 2.97 12.31
N TYR A 133 11.61 3.37 12.94
CA TYR A 133 10.84 4.55 12.58
C TYR A 133 10.68 5.46 13.79
N ALA A 134 10.88 6.77 13.59
CA ALA A 134 10.69 7.76 14.64
C ALA A 134 9.19 8.00 14.89
N ALA A 135 8.85 8.49 16.08
CA ALA A 135 7.52 9.04 16.35
C ALA A 135 7.18 10.15 15.34
N GLY A 136 5.92 10.24 14.93
CA GLY A 136 5.45 11.19 13.92
C GLY A 136 5.72 10.75 12.47
N THR A 137 6.37 9.61 12.23
CA THR A 137 6.52 9.09 10.85
C THR A 137 5.14 8.87 10.22
N PRO A 138 4.87 9.41 9.02
CA PRO A 138 3.57 9.27 8.36
C PRO A 138 3.22 7.81 8.03
N ILE A 139 1.93 7.47 8.19
CA ILE A 139 1.34 6.17 7.83
C ILE A 139 0.26 6.41 6.80
N TYR A 140 0.36 5.74 5.65
CA TYR A 140 -0.56 5.94 4.54
C TYR A 140 -1.61 4.83 4.49
N PHE A 141 -2.83 5.14 4.93
CA PHE A 141 -4.02 4.26 4.80
C PHE A 141 -4.85 4.54 3.55
N ALA A 142 -4.89 5.80 3.09
CA ALA A 142 -5.66 6.15 1.90
C ALA A 142 -5.05 5.50 0.64
N THR A 143 -3.73 5.61 0.50
CA THR A 143 -2.99 5.16 -0.67
C THR A 143 -1.78 4.34 -0.24
N PRO A 144 -1.98 3.16 0.40
CA PRO A 144 -0.85 2.35 0.82
C PRO A 144 -0.14 1.78 -0.39
N VAL A 145 1.16 1.99 -0.43
CA VAL A 145 2.01 1.55 -1.53
C VAL A 145 3.20 0.78 -0.98
N GLY A 146 3.38 -0.43 -1.50
CA GLY A 146 4.59 -1.22 -1.37
C GLY A 146 5.50 -0.99 -2.56
N VAL A 147 6.78 -0.76 -2.28
CA VAL A 147 7.81 -0.68 -3.30
C VAL A 147 8.32 -2.08 -3.57
N MET A 148 8.10 -2.56 -4.78
CA MET A 148 8.49 -3.88 -5.24
C MET A 148 9.44 -3.77 -6.43
N ARG A 149 10.09 -4.89 -6.75
CA ARG A 149 10.90 -5.08 -7.95
C ARG A 149 10.71 -6.51 -8.44
N LEU A 150 11.17 -6.80 -9.65
CA LEU A 150 11.19 -8.19 -10.13
C LEU A 150 12.06 -9.08 -9.22
N ALA A 151 11.60 -10.30 -8.97
CA ALA A 151 12.34 -11.30 -8.18
C ALA A 151 13.69 -11.64 -8.84
N SER A 152 13.63 -11.85 -10.16
CA SER A 152 14.77 -12.05 -11.07
C SER A 152 14.52 -11.31 -12.39
N ASP A 153 15.59 -11.03 -13.13
CA ASP A 153 15.48 -10.47 -14.49
C ASP A 153 14.73 -11.42 -15.44
N ASP A 154 14.71 -12.72 -15.14
CA ASP A 154 14.04 -13.76 -15.94
C ASP A 154 12.60 -14.07 -15.50
N THR A 155 12.12 -13.49 -14.38
CA THR A 155 10.82 -13.85 -13.78
C THR A 155 9.61 -13.12 -14.38
N ALA A 156 9.83 -12.36 -15.45
CA ALA A 156 8.78 -11.60 -16.10
C ALA A 156 8.58 -12.09 -17.54
N SER A 157 7.38 -12.59 -17.84
CA SER A 157 7.02 -13.04 -19.19
C SER A 157 5.76 -12.32 -19.67
N LEU A 158 5.77 -11.91 -20.94
CA LEU A 158 4.62 -11.32 -21.63
C LEU A 158 4.21 -12.28 -22.74
N GLU A 159 3.06 -12.92 -22.58
CA GLU A 159 2.44 -13.71 -23.63
C GLU A 159 1.41 -12.85 -24.36
N LEU A 160 1.46 -12.84 -25.70
CA LEU A 160 0.50 -12.12 -26.54
C LEU A 160 -0.46 -13.11 -27.20
N GLN A 161 -1.74 -12.95 -26.93
CA GLN A 161 -2.82 -13.66 -27.61
C GLN A 161 -3.47 -12.73 -28.66
N LEU A 162 -3.56 -13.21 -29.90
CA LEU A 162 -4.21 -12.50 -31.02
C LEU A 162 -3.64 -11.10 -31.29
N SER A 163 -2.34 -10.89 -31.02
CA SER A 163 -1.58 -9.65 -31.24
C SER A 163 -2.06 -8.39 -30.49
N ARG A 164 -3.17 -8.44 -29.73
CA ARG A 164 -3.76 -7.24 -29.08
C ARG A 164 -3.99 -7.40 -27.58
N TYR A 165 -4.16 -8.63 -27.10
CA TYR A 165 -4.34 -8.91 -25.69
C TYR A 165 -3.10 -9.62 -25.17
N GLY A 166 -2.58 -9.16 -24.03
CA GLY A 166 -1.45 -9.81 -23.40
C GLY A 166 -1.73 -10.09 -21.94
N THR A 167 -1.23 -11.21 -21.45
CA THR A 167 -1.14 -11.46 -20.02
C THR A 167 0.33 -11.42 -19.64
N VAL A 168 0.67 -10.58 -18.67
CA VAL A 168 2.03 -10.54 -18.14
C VAL A 168 2.03 -11.26 -16.81
N THR A 169 2.89 -12.27 -16.69
CA THR A 169 3.15 -12.94 -15.42
C THR A 169 4.45 -12.41 -14.86
N VAL A 170 4.39 -11.87 -13.64
CA VAL A 170 5.56 -11.35 -12.92
C VAL A 170 5.63 -11.95 -11.53
N GLU A 171 6.85 -12.22 -11.10
CA GLU A 171 7.18 -12.47 -9.70
C GLU A 171 7.80 -11.20 -9.12
N LEU A 172 7.18 -10.68 -8.06
CA LEU A 172 7.60 -9.45 -7.42
C LEU A 172 8.12 -9.77 -6.01
N VAL A 173 9.22 -9.11 -5.66
CA VAL A 173 9.76 -9.10 -4.31
C VAL A 173 9.83 -7.67 -3.82
N GLU A 174 9.75 -7.49 -2.51
CA GLU A 174 9.88 -6.18 -1.89
C GLU A 174 11.26 -5.58 -2.17
N ALA A 175 11.30 -4.30 -2.55
CA ALA A 175 12.54 -3.57 -2.77
C ALA A 175 12.98 -2.90 -1.48
N PHE A 176 14.26 -3.06 -1.12
CA PHE A 176 14.90 -2.52 0.07
C PHE A 176 16.29 -2.02 -0.26
#